data_AF-A0A1Y3EN36-F1
#
_entry.id   AF-A0A1Y3EN36-F1
#
_cell.length_a   1.000
_cell.length_b   1.000
_cell.length_c   1.000
_cell.angle_alpha   90.00
_cell.angle_beta   90.00
_cell.angle_gamma   90.00
#
_symmetry.space_group_name_H-M   'P 1'
#
loop_
_entity.id
_entity.type
_entity.pdbx_description
1 polymer ?
#
loop_
_entity_poly.entity_id
_entity_poly.type
_entity_poly.pdbx_seq_one_letter_code
_entity_poly.pdbx_strand_id
1 'polypeptide(L)'
;MLQVNTSGEIQKHGCEPEQVLQLARMVVQDCPFLQLIGLMTIGTASSCAEVARGEFSKLFQIRNQICTDLDWEVGQLELSMGMSNDFQEAICCGSSSVRVDMEYNSIPYSKLCKEAENSEQNLEQSNPVATELRISMKMNCVESFRGSAYIEMNKTKILCTVIGPREAHKSSEDSMGMLLANCGKLTVSVRFAPFAKTPRLQRRRKEVALSEEQNLATLIQQAFDSVVLVERYPKAEIVLIISIL
;
A
#
# COMPACT_ATOMS: atom_id res chain seq x y z
N MET A 1 -17.47 -4.71 7.79
CA MET A 1 -17.60 -3.27 8.07
C MET A 1 -19.00 -2.82 7.72
N LEU A 2 -19.51 -1.76 8.38
CA LEU A 2 -20.80 -1.14 8.03
C LEU A 2 -20.57 0.06 7.13
N GLN A 3 -21.28 0.12 6.01
CA GLN A 3 -21.25 1.28 5.12
C GLN A 3 -22.26 2.34 5.57
N VAL A 4 -21.80 3.57 5.70
CA VAL A 4 -22.60 4.72 6.11
C VAL A 4 -22.68 5.70 4.95
N ASN A 5 -23.89 6.15 4.62
CA ASN A 5 -24.09 7.19 3.60
C ASN A 5 -23.86 8.58 4.22
N THR A 6 -22.61 9.03 4.32
CA THR A 6 -22.31 10.33 4.94
C THR A 6 -22.59 11.54 4.03
N SER A 7 -22.74 11.32 2.71
CA SER A 7 -23.05 12.37 1.73
C SER A 7 -24.54 12.68 1.64
N GLY A 8 -25.41 11.73 2.00
CA GLY A 8 -26.87 11.86 1.89
C GLY A 8 -27.38 11.80 0.44
N GLU A 9 -26.53 11.39 -0.51
CA GLU A 9 -26.92 11.21 -1.90
C GLU A 9 -27.73 9.92 -2.06
N ILE A 10 -28.90 10.01 -2.70
CA ILE A 10 -29.80 8.86 -2.94
C ILE A 10 -29.11 7.77 -3.79
N GLN A 11 -28.15 8.15 -4.61
CA GLN A 11 -27.41 7.23 -5.49
C GLN A 11 -26.35 6.41 -4.75
N LYS A 12 -26.04 6.73 -3.49
CA LYS A 12 -25.00 6.05 -2.70
C LYS A 12 -25.62 4.96 -1.84
N HIS A 13 -24.85 3.90 -1.63
CA HIS A 13 -25.25 2.78 -0.78
C HIS A 13 -24.81 3.02 0.68
N GLY A 14 -25.44 2.30 1.60
CA GLY A 14 -25.13 2.36 3.02
C GLY A 14 -26.37 2.64 3.85
N CYS A 15 -26.21 2.52 5.16
CA CYS A 15 -27.23 2.96 6.11
C CYS A 15 -27.09 4.46 6.38
N GLU A 16 -28.21 5.09 6.72
CA GLU A 16 -28.21 6.50 7.13
C GLU A 16 -27.46 6.69 8.44
N PRO A 17 -26.76 7.82 8.65
CA PRO A 17 -26.00 8.12 9.87
C PRO A 17 -26.75 7.86 11.17
N GLU A 18 -28.06 8.13 11.19
CA GLU A 18 -28.93 7.95 12.36
C GLU A 18 -29.23 6.48 12.67
N GLN A 19 -29.11 5.59 11.68
CA GLN A 19 -29.43 4.17 11.80
C GLN A 19 -28.21 3.30 12.19
N VAL A 20 -27.00 3.84 12.05
CA VAL A 20 -25.75 3.09 12.23
C VAL A 20 -25.62 2.52 13.63
N LEU A 21 -25.98 3.28 14.67
CA LEU A 21 -25.87 2.86 16.06
C LEU A 21 -26.73 1.61 16.34
N GLN A 22 -28.00 1.65 15.90
CA GLN A 22 -28.92 0.53 16.07
C GLN A 22 -28.47 -0.70 15.28
N LEU A 23 -27.94 -0.50 14.08
CA LEU A 23 -27.40 -1.59 13.25
C LEU A 23 -26.14 -2.21 13.89
N ALA A 24 -25.25 -1.39 14.43
CA ALA A 24 -24.05 -1.87 15.12
C ALA A 24 -24.41 -2.73 16.34
N ARG A 25 -25.38 -2.30 17.16
CA ARG A 25 -25.91 -3.10 18.28
C ARG A 25 -26.44 -4.46 17.82
N MET A 26 -27.30 -4.46 16.81
CA MET A 26 -27.89 -5.68 16.26
C MET A 26 -26.81 -6.65 15.76
N VAL A 27 -25.79 -6.15 15.04
CA VAL A 27 -24.68 -7.00 14.57
C VAL A 27 -23.91 -7.60 15.74
N VAL A 28 -23.61 -6.80 16.77
CA VAL A 28 -22.82 -7.29 17.92
C VAL A 28 -23.60 -8.25 18.81
N GLN A 29 -24.91 -8.04 18.98
CA GLN A 29 -25.74 -8.82 19.90
C GLN A 29 -26.39 -10.05 19.24
N ASP A 30 -26.90 -9.91 18.02
CA ASP A 30 -27.78 -10.90 17.40
C ASP A 30 -27.07 -11.76 16.35
N CYS A 31 -25.87 -11.37 15.90
CA CYS A 31 -25.17 -12.04 14.79
C CYS A 31 -23.89 -12.74 15.27
N PRO A 32 -23.95 -13.99 15.81
CA PRO A 32 -22.80 -14.67 16.40
C PRO A 32 -21.68 -15.05 15.41
N PHE A 33 -21.97 -15.02 14.11
CA PHE A 33 -21.01 -15.33 13.04
C PHE A 33 -20.45 -14.09 12.34
N LEU A 34 -20.87 -12.88 12.75
CA LEU A 34 -20.38 -11.63 12.20
C LEU A 34 -19.55 -10.88 13.23
N GLN A 35 -18.39 -10.38 12.81
CA GLN A 35 -17.57 -9.49 13.63
C GLN A 35 -17.64 -8.08 13.05
N LEU A 36 -18.07 -7.13 13.87
CA LEU A 36 -18.04 -5.72 13.51
C LEU A 36 -16.61 -5.18 13.65
N ILE A 37 -15.90 -5.08 12.52
CA ILE A 37 -14.50 -4.64 12.47
C ILE A 37 -14.31 -3.13 12.23
N GLY A 38 -15.35 -2.42 11.76
CA GLY A 38 -15.21 -1.00 11.42
C GLY A 38 -16.36 -0.41 10.61
N LEU A 39 -16.23 0.89 10.32
CA LEU A 39 -17.15 1.68 9.50
C LEU A 39 -16.48 2.12 8.20
N MET A 40 -17.27 2.27 7.15
CA MET A 40 -16.80 2.79 5.88
C MET A 40 -17.77 3.80 5.28
N THR A 41 -17.24 4.77 4.55
CA THR A 41 -18.05 5.69 3.73
C THR A 41 -17.37 5.92 2.39
N ILE A 42 -18.17 6.15 1.35
CA ILE A 42 -17.69 6.65 0.05
C ILE A 42 -18.19 8.09 -0.03
N GLY A 43 -17.25 9.03 0.02
CA GLY A 43 -17.58 10.46 -0.05
C GLY A 43 -18.22 10.86 -1.37
N THR A 44 -18.76 12.08 -1.39
CA THR A 44 -19.18 12.75 -2.62
C THR A 44 -17.98 12.88 -3.55
N ALA A 45 -18.20 12.65 -4.85
CA ALA A 45 -17.19 12.93 -5.88
C ALA A 45 -17.05 14.45 -6.10
N SER A 46 -16.56 15.14 -5.08
CA SER A 46 -16.40 16.59 -5.04
C SER A 46 -14.93 16.95 -5.07
N SER A 47 -14.56 17.96 -5.84
CA SER A 47 -13.22 18.55 -5.80
C SER A 47 -13.01 19.48 -4.59
N CYS A 48 -14.01 19.63 -3.71
CA CYS A 48 -13.94 20.49 -2.55
C CYS A 48 -13.50 19.72 -1.30
N ALA A 49 -12.27 19.98 -0.86
CA ALA A 49 -11.68 19.38 0.34
C ALA A 49 -12.49 19.63 1.64
N GLU A 50 -13.26 20.72 1.72
CA GLU A 50 -14.12 20.99 2.87
C GLU A 50 -15.33 20.05 2.94
N VAL A 51 -15.91 19.73 1.78
CA VAL A 51 -17.04 18.78 1.69
C VAL A 51 -16.57 17.39 2.10
N ALA A 52 -15.45 16.92 1.55
CA ALA A 52 -14.85 15.64 1.90
C ALA A 52 -14.53 15.55 3.41
N ARG A 53 -13.88 16.58 3.99
CA ARG A 53 -13.60 16.63 5.42
C ARG A 53 -14.87 16.62 6.27
N GLY A 54 -15.92 17.31 5.85
CA GLY A 54 -17.21 17.30 6.55
C GLY A 54 -17.81 15.90 6.62
N GLU A 55 -17.78 15.16 5.52
CA GLU A 55 -18.30 13.79 5.43
C GLU A 55 -17.45 12.79 6.24
N PHE A 56 -16.12 12.90 6.16
CA PHE A 56 -15.20 12.05 6.92
C PHE A 56 -15.26 12.33 8.43
N SER A 57 -15.40 13.60 8.82
CA SER A 57 -15.59 13.99 10.21
C SER A 57 -16.89 13.43 10.80
N LYS A 58 -17.97 13.38 10.01
CA LYS A 58 -19.21 12.71 10.43
C LYS A 58 -18.97 11.22 10.71
N LEU A 59 -18.26 10.50 9.83
CA LEU A 59 -17.97 9.08 10.05
C LEU A 59 -17.14 8.85 11.33
N PHE A 60 -16.15 9.73 11.59
CA PHE A 60 -15.34 9.68 12.80
C PHE A 60 -16.19 9.90 14.07
N GLN A 61 -17.14 10.83 14.04
CA GLN A 61 -18.05 11.08 15.15
C GLN A 61 -18.96 9.88 15.40
N ILE A 62 -19.50 9.26 14.35
CA ILE A 62 -20.34 8.06 14.46
C ILE A 62 -19.55 6.91 15.08
N ARG A 63 -18.29 6.70 14.68
CA ARG A 63 -17.42 5.70 15.33
C ARG A 63 -17.31 5.95 16.83
N ASN A 64 -17.03 7.19 17.24
CA ASN A 64 -16.90 7.51 18.67
C ASN A 64 -18.20 7.26 19.44
N GLN A 65 -19.36 7.53 18.83
CA GLN A 65 -20.65 7.21 19.43
C GLN A 65 -20.83 5.70 19.62
N ILE A 66 -20.51 4.88 18.61
CA ILE A 66 -20.59 3.42 18.71
C ILE A 66 -19.61 2.89 19.76
N CYS A 67 -18.37 3.38 19.76
CA CYS A 67 -17.38 3.01 20.77
C CYS A 67 -17.88 3.32 22.19
N THR A 68 -18.46 4.51 22.39
CA THR A 68 -19.01 4.89 23.71
C THR A 68 -20.19 4.01 24.11
N ASP A 69 -21.05 3.67 23.16
CA ASP A 69 -22.26 2.89 23.40
C ASP A 69 -22.00 1.40 23.67
N LEU A 70 -20.99 0.83 23.02
CA LEU A 70 -20.58 -0.56 23.19
C LEU A 70 -19.47 -0.77 24.24
N ASP A 71 -19.05 0.30 24.92
CA ASP A 71 -17.91 0.32 25.85
C ASP A 71 -16.61 -0.21 25.22
N TRP A 72 -16.35 0.23 23.98
CA TRP A 72 -15.17 -0.11 23.19
C TRP A 72 -14.17 1.03 23.15
N GLU A 73 -12.88 0.68 23.08
CA GLU A 73 -11.84 1.66 22.82
C GLU A 73 -11.94 2.20 21.38
N VAL A 74 -11.55 3.46 21.20
CA VAL A 74 -11.64 4.17 19.91
C VAL A 74 -10.84 3.46 18.79
N GLY A 75 -9.82 2.67 19.15
CA GLY A 75 -9.01 1.89 18.21
C GLY A 75 -9.62 0.54 17.79
N GLN A 76 -10.72 0.09 18.38
CA GLN A 76 -11.34 -1.21 18.05
C GLN A 76 -12.20 -1.18 16.79
N LEU A 77 -12.58 0.00 16.31
CA LEU A 77 -13.35 0.18 15.08
C LEU A 77 -12.52 0.91 14.03
N GLU A 78 -12.16 0.21 12.97
CA GLU A 78 -11.44 0.80 11.85
C GLU A 78 -12.33 1.77 11.05
N LEU A 79 -11.72 2.80 10.47
CA LEU A 79 -12.37 3.71 9.52
C LEU A 79 -11.83 3.47 8.11
N SER A 80 -12.70 3.09 7.18
CA SER A 80 -12.36 2.99 5.75
C SER A 80 -13.03 4.13 5.00
N MET A 81 -12.29 5.21 4.80
CA MET A 81 -12.75 6.40 4.10
C MET A 81 -11.62 7.00 3.26
N GLY A 82 -12.00 7.69 2.19
CA GLY A 82 -11.08 8.20 1.17
C GLY A 82 -10.82 7.22 0.02
N MET A 83 -10.62 7.82 -1.14
CA MET A 83 -10.16 7.26 -2.40
C MET A 83 -8.84 7.95 -2.82
N SER A 84 -8.32 7.64 -4.01
CA SER A 84 -7.05 8.19 -4.51
C SER A 84 -6.99 9.73 -4.57
N ASN A 85 -8.14 10.41 -4.66
CA ASN A 85 -8.23 11.85 -4.88
C ASN A 85 -8.40 12.67 -3.59
N ASP A 86 -8.85 12.06 -2.49
CA ASP A 86 -9.19 12.71 -1.22
C ASP A 86 -8.57 11.98 -0.02
N PHE A 87 -7.48 11.24 -0.28
CA PHE A 87 -6.76 10.47 0.74
C PHE A 87 -6.15 11.35 1.83
N GLN A 88 -5.72 12.58 1.48
CA GLN A 88 -5.10 13.50 2.44
C GLN A 88 -6.13 13.94 3.48
N GLU A 89 -7.31 14.33 3.02
CA GLU A 89 -8.45 14.69 3.86
C GLU A 89 -8.89 13.51 4.71
N ALA A 90 -8.95 12.31 4.13
CA ALA A 90 -9.31 11.09 4.85
C ALA A 90 -8.33 10.76 5.99
N ILE A 91 -7.01 10.85 5.74
CA ILE A 91 -5.98 10.63 6.77
C ILE A 91 -6.10 11.68 7.88
N CYS A 92 -6.25 12.97 7.53
CA CYS A 92 -6.45 14.05 8.49
C CYS A 92 -7.69 13.83 9.37
N CYS A 93 -8.73 13.19 8.84
CA CYS A 93 -9.95 12.85 9.58
C CYS A 93 -9.86 11.51 10.33
N GLY A 94 -8.70 10.83 10.33
CA GLY A 94 -8.46 9.62 11.11
C GLY A 94 -8.80 8.30 10.39
N SER A 95 -8.73 8.27 9.06
CA SER A 95 -8.90 7.05 8.28
C SER A 95 -7.84 6.00 8.63
N SER A 96 -8.26 4.75 8.80
CA SER A 96 -7.40 3.57 8.99
C SER A 96 -7.03 2.91 7.66
N SER A 97 -7.88 3.08 6.63
CA SER A 97 -7.63 2.57 5.28
C SER A 97 -8.23 3.48 4.21
N VAL A 98 -7.47 3.71 3.14
CA VAL A 98 -7.87 4.45 1.93
C VAL A 98 -7.96 3.47 0.76
N ARG A 99 -8.94 3.64 -0.12
CA ARG A 99 -9.14 2.78 -1.29
C ARG A 99 -8.52 3.41 -2.54
N VAL A 100 -8.18 2.57 -3.52
CA VAL A 100 -7.56 3.03 -4.78
C VAL A 100 -8.58 2.91 -5.90
N ASP A 101 -8.88 4.04 -6.55
CA ASP A 101 -9.72 4.07 -7.75
C ASP A 101 -8.90 3.84 -9.02
N MET A 102 -9.51 3.15 -9.99
CA MET A 102 -8.92 2.96 -11.33
C MET A 102 -8.97 4.22 -12.20
N GLU A 103 -9.76 5.23 -11.81
CA GLU A 103 -9.91 6.50 -12.54
C GLU A 103 -8.79 7.48 -12.16
N TYR A 104 -7.55 7.01 -12.16
CA TYR A 104 -6.39 7.91 -12.12
C TYR A 104 -6.14 8.42 -13.54
N ASN A 105 -6.89 9.46 -13.94
CA ASN A 105 -6.58 10.20 -15.15
C ASN A 105 -5.10 10.57 -15.10
N SER A 106 -4.34 10.11 -16.09
CA SER A 106 -2.89 10.28 -16.16
C SER A 106 -2.54 11.77 -16.17
N ILE A 107 -2.30 12.34 -14.99
CA ILE A 107 -1.78 13.70 -14.89
C ILE A 107 -0.35 13.66 -15.43
N PRO A 108 -0.01 14.48 -16.44
CA PRO A 108 1.36 14.56 -16.93
C PRO A 108 2.31 14.88 -15.78
N TYR A 109 3.40 14.12 -15.65
CA TYR A 109 4.41 14.27 -14.60
C TYR A 109 4.90 15.72 -14.43
N SER A 110 4.91 16.49 -15.51
CA SER A 110 5.29 17.91 -15.53
C SER A 110 4.34 18.84 -14.76
N LYS A 111 3.06 18.49 -14.60
CA LYS A 111 2.11 19.26 -13.79
C LYS A 111 2.29 18.99 -12.30
N LEU A 112 2.46 17.72 -11.92
CA LEU A 112 2.69 17.30 -10.54
C LEU A 112 4.00 17.90 -9.98
N CYS A 113 5.07 17.96 -10.76
CA CYS A 113 6.31 18.61 -10.33
C CYS A 113 6.11 20.12 -10.08
N LYS A 114 5.36 20.82 -10.94
CA LYS A 114 5.11 22.27 -10.79
C LYS A 114 4.21 22.62 -9.61
N GLU A 115 3.23 21.77 -9.31
CA GLU A 115 2.37 21.93 -8.13
C GLU A 115 3.12 21.62 -6.83
N ALA A 116 4.02 20.63 -6.84
CA ALA A 116 4.93 20.35 -5.73
C ALA A 116 5.92 21.51 -5.49
N GLU A 117 6.52 22.07 -6.54
CA GLU A 117 7.43 23.23 -6.43
C GLU A 117 6.73 24.49 -5.88
N ASN A 118 5.47 24.72 -6.26
CA ASN A 118 4.69 25.87 -5.79
C ASN A 118 4.21 25.74 -4.33
N SER A 119 4.04 24.51 -3.83
CA SER A 119 3.65 24.25 -2.45
C SER A 119 4.85 24.25 -1.49
N GLU A 120 6.03 23.85 -1.97
CA GLU A 120 7.31 23.93 -1.22
C GLU A 120 7.68 25.37 -0.84
N GLN A 121 7.44 26.36 -1.71
CA GLN A 121 7.73 27.77 -1.40
C GLN A 121 6.83 28.37 -0.30
N ASN A 122 5.68 27.75 0.01
CA ASN A 122 4.75 28.25 1.02
C ASN A 122 4.87 27.55 2.39
N LEU A 123 5.48 26.37 2.48
CA LEU A 123 5.50 25.56 3.72
C LEU A 123 6.78 25.64 4.56
N GLU A 124 7.87 26.26 4.07
CA GLU A 124 9.12 26.36 4.85
C GLU A 124 9.00 27.22 6.12
N GLN A 125 7.85 27.83 6.42
CA GLN A 125 7.66 28.68 7.61
C GLN A 125 6.87 28.05 8.77
N SER A 126 6.40 26.80 8.70
CA SER A 126 5.70 26.24 9.86
C SER A 126 5.79 24.72 10.03
N ASN A 127 6.45 24.35 11.14
CA ASN A 127 6.18 23.21 12.02
C ASN A 127 7.14 21.97 11.92
N PRO A 128 7.91 21.64 12.98
CA PRO A 128 8.93 20.57 12.93
C PRO A 128 8.47 19.18 13.44
N VAL A 129 7.16 18.90 13.57
CA VAL A 129 6.66 17.74 14.36
C VAL A 129 6.03 16.59 13.53
N ALA A 130 5.95 16.67 12.21
CA ALA A 130 5.51 15.53 11.39
C ALA A 130 6.57 15.21 10.35
N THR A 131 7.45 14.24 10.64
CA THR A 131 8.20 13.57 9.57
C THR A 131 7.21 12.64 8.86
N GLU A 132 6.30 13.21 8.07
CA GLU A 132 5.41 12.47 7.19
C GLU A 132 6.26 11.52 6.35
N LEU A 133 6.04 10.22 6.48
CA LEU A 133 6.63 9.21 5.60
C LEU A 133 6.02 9.40 4.22
N ARG A 134 6.62 10.25 3.41
CA ARG A 134 6.19 10.49 2.02
C ARG A 134 6.60 9.27 1.19
N ILE A 135 5.63 8.39 0.95
CA ILE A 135 5.77 7.23 0.06
C ILE A 135 5.13 7.59 -1.28
N SER A 136 5.89 7.46 -2.36
CA SER A 136 5.44 7.57 -3.74
C SER A 136 5.70 6.25 -4.44
N MET A 137 4.72 5.74 -5.19
CA MET A 137 4.81 4.43 -5.83
C MET A 137 4.25 4.52 -7.25
N LYS A 138 4.90 3.82 -8.17
CA LYS A 138 4.49 3.72 -9.58
C LYS A 138 4.60 2.26 -10.01
N MET A 139 3.54 1.73 -10.60
CA MET A 139 3.54 0.39 -11.21
C MET A 139 3.84 0.49 -12.70
N ASN A 140 4.30 -0.60 -13.28
CA ASN A 140 4.59 -0.75 -14.70
C ASN A 140 5.55 0.31 -15.26
N CYS A 141 6.61 0.63 -14.50
CA CYS A 141 7.59 1.66 -14.88
C CYS A 141 8.53 1.24 -16.02
N VAL A 142 8.67 -0.06 -16.24
CA VAL A 142 9.60 -0.63 -17.23
C VAL A 142 8.87 -1.69 -18.04
N GLU A 143 8.65 -1.39 -19.32
CA GLU A 143 7.88 -2.23 -20.25
C GLU A 143 8.61 -3.50 -20.69
N SER A 144 9.96 -3.53 -20.58
CA SER A 144 10.75 -4.70 -20.96
C SER A 144 10.59 -5.90 -20.02
N PHE A 145 9.98 -5.68 -18.85
CA PHE A 145 9.73 -6.70 -17.85
C PHE A 145 8.24 -7.05 -17.79
N ARG A 146 7.92 -8.28 -17.37
CA ARG A 146 6.53 -8.73 -17.22
C ARG A 146 5.79 -8.01 -16.09
N GLY A 147 6.53 -7.61 -15.06
CA GLY A 147 6.06 -6.72 -14.01
C GLY A 147 7.17 -5.79 -13.57
N SER A 148 6.82 -4.56 -13.20
CA SER A 148 7.77 -3.60 -12.65
C SER A 148 7.08 -2.66 -11.68
N ALA A 149 7.82 -2.21 -10.67
CA ALA A 149 7.33 -1.39 -9.59
C ALA A 149 8.45 -0.46 -9.10
N TYR A 150 8.20 0.83 -9.07
CA TYR A 150 9.07 1.82 -8.46
C TYR A 150 8.42 2.32 -7.17
N ILE A 151 9.22 2.41 -6.11
CA ILE A 151 8.81 2.99 -4.83
C ILE A 151 9.88 3.96 -4.35
N GLU A 152 9.43 5.08 -3.83
CA GLU A 152 10.24 6.13 -3.24
C GLU A 152 9.68 6.45 -1.87
N MET A 153 10.51 6.29 -0.84
CA MET A 153 10.17 6.63 0.53
C MET A 153 11.25 7.57 1.06
N ASN A 154 10.90 8.85 1.22
CA ASN A 154 11.85 9.92 1.53
C ASN A 154 13.04 9.95 0.54
N LYS A 155 14.24 9.59 1.00
CA LYS A 155 15.46 9.56 0.18
C LYS A 155 15.73 8.17 -0.42
N THR A 156 14.98 7.14 -0.02
CA THR A 156 15.18 5.77 -0.47
C THR A 156 14.37 5.52 -1.72
N LYS A 157 15.03 5.10 -2.79
CA LYS A 157 14.39 4.77 -4.07
C LYS A 157 14.68 3.33 -4.40
N ILE A 158 13.64 2.58 -4.77
CA ILE A 158 13.75 1.16 -5.08
C ILE A 158 12.97 0.87 -6.35
N LEU A 159 13.60 0.17 -7.27
CA LEU A 159 12.98 -0.38 -8.47
C LEU A 159 12.95 -1.90 -8.35
N CYS A 160 11.76 -2.47 -8.28
CA CYS A 160 11.52 -3.91 -8.35
C CYS A 160 11.06 -4.29 -9.76
N THR A 161 11.67 -5.31 -10.35
CA THR A 161 11.25 -5.87 -11.64
C THR A 161 11.08 -7.38 -11.54
N VAL A 162 10.09 -7.89 -12.26
CA VAL A 162 9.71 -9.30 -12.28
C VAL A 162 9.93 -9.83 -13.69
N ILE A 163 10.76 -10.87 -13.80
CA ILE A 163 10.95 -11.65 -15.02
C ILE A 163 10.29 -13.00 -14.81
N GLY A 164 9.35 -13.34 -15.69
CA GLY A 164 8.73 -14.66 -15.71
C GLY A 164 7.21 -14.61 -15.62
N PRO A 165 6.56 -15.77 -15.44
CA PRO A 165 7.16 -17.10 -15.38
C PRO A 165 7.86 -17.47 -16.71
N ARG A 166 9.13 -17.90 -16.64
CA ARG A 166 9.91 -18.38 -17.79
C ARG A 166 10.31 -19.83 -17.58
N GLU A 167 10.60 -20.58 -18.63
CA GLU A 167 11.10 -21.95 -18.45
C GLU A 167 12.44 -21.94 -17.70
N ALA A 168 12.55 -22.77 -16.66
CA ALA A 168 13.79 -22.87 -15.89
C ALA A 168 14.89 -23.53 -16.76
N HIS A 169 16.06 -22.90 -16.85
CA HIS A 169 17.21 -23.50 -17.50
C HIS A 169 17.75 -24.66 -16.64
N LYS A 170 18.05 -25.80 -17.28
CA LYS A 170 18.58 -26.99 -16.60
C LYS A 170 20.01 -26.76 -16.08
N SER A 171 20.15 -26.28 -14.85
CA SER A 171 21.36 -26.44 -14.04
C SER A 171 21.40 -27.87 -13.47
N SER A 172 22.58 -28.49 -13.49
CA SER A 172 22.81 -29.89 -13.13
C SER A 172 22.44 -30.25 -11.68
N GLU A 173 22.42 -29.27 -10.76
CA GLU A 173 22.05 -29.47 -9.35
C GLU A 173 20.55 -29.26 -9.08
N ASP A 174 19.89 -28.33 -9.79
CA ASP A 174 18.46 -28.02 -9.60
C ASP A 174 17.52 -29.08 -10.20
N SER A 175 18.05 -29.93 -11.09
CA SER A 175 17.25 -30.90 -11.84
C SER A 175 16.62 -31.99 -10.95
N MET A 176 17.24 -32.36 -9.82
CA MET A 176 16.72 -33.40 -8.93
C MET A 176 15.60 -32.88 -8.01
N GLY A 177 15.75 -31.66 -7.45
CA GLY A 177 14.73 -31.04 -6.59
C GLY A 177 13.48 -30.60 -7.36
N MET A 178 13.67 -30.08 -8.57
CA MET A 178 12.56 -29.57 -9.39
C MET A 178 11.72 -30.69 -10.05
N LEU A 179 12.32 -31.85 -10.32
CA LEU A 179 11.58 -33.04 -10.79
C LEU A 179 10.71 -33.68 -9.71
N LEU A 180 11.16 -33.62 -8.43
CA LEU A 180 10.43 -34.20 -7.31
C LEU A 180 9.29 -33.29 -6.81
N ALA A 181 9.47 -31.96 -6.88
CA ALA A 181 8.56 -31.02 -6.24
C ALA A 181 7.36 -30.55 -7.11
N ASN A 182 7.39 -30.78 -8.43
CA ASN A 182 6.37 -30.28 -9.37
C ASN A 182 5.97 -28.80 -9.14
N CYS A 183 6.90 -27.99 -8.65
CA CYS A 183 6.68 -26.60 -8.30
C CYS A 183 7.64 -25.71 -9.11
N GLY A 184 7.27 -24.44 -9.26
CA GLY A 184 8.14 -23.41 -9.81
C GLY A 184 9.26 -23.04 -8.84
N LYS A 185 10.23 -22.29 -9.35
CA LYS A 185 11.34 -21.71 -8.59
C LYS A 185 11.18 -20.20 -8.54
N LEU A 186 11.25 -19.62 -7.35
CA LEU A 186 11.37 -18.17 -7.17
C LEU A 186 12.84 -17.85 -6.87
N THR A 187 13.40 -16.90 -7.60
CA THR A 187 14.77 -16.42 -7.40
C THR A 187 14.75 -14.92 -7.15
N VAL A 188 15.20 -14.47 -5.98
CA VAL A 188 15.34 -13.05 -5.64
C VAL A 188 16.79 -12.59 -5.78
N SER A 189 16.99 -11.45 -6.44
CA SER A 189 18.29 -10.75 -6.54
C SER A 189 18.12 -9.31 -6.07
N VAL A 190 18.96 -8.89 -5.12
CA VAL A 190 19.04 -7.49 -4.66
C VAL A 190 20.33 -6.87 -5.15
N ARG A 191 20.29 -5.62 -5.63
CA ARG A 191 21.47 -4.87 -6.07
C ARG A 191 21.41 -3.42 -5.58
N PHE A 192 22.53 -2.89 -5.10
CA PHE A 192 22.70 -1.47 -4.87
C PHE A 192 23.30 -0.80 -6.10
N ALA A 193 22.67 0.28 -6.56
CA ALA A 193 23.29 1.15 -7.55
C ALA A 193 24.58 1.75 -6.97
N PRO A 194 25.61 2.00 -7.80
CA PRO A 194 26.88 2.54 -7.31
C PRO A 194 26.72 3.83 -6.49
N PHE A 195 25.71 4.65 -6.81
CA PHE A 195 25.41 5.93 -6.16
C PHE A 195 24.46 5.81 -4.95
N ALA A 196 23.87 4.63 -4.69
CA ALA A 196 22.91 4.45 -3.60
C ALA A 196 23.55 4.49 -2.20
N LYS A 197 24.84 4.13 -2.11
CA LYS A 197 25.59 4.13 -0.85
C LYS A 197 26.35 5.46 -0.68
N THR A 198 26.42 5.96 0.56
CA THR A 198 27.23 7.14 0.86
C THR A 198 28.71 6.89 0.49
N PRO A 199 29.45 7.93 0.06
CA PRO A 199 30.84 7.77 -0.40
C PRO A 199 31.78 7.19 0.69
N ARG A 200 31.43 7.33 1.98
CA ARG A 200 32.13 6.65 3.09
C ARG A 200 31.96 5.13 3.07
N LEU A 201 30.80 4.62 2.63
CA LEU A 201 30.52 3.19 2.50
C LEU A 201 31.05 2.59 1.19
N GLN A 202 31.16 3.39 0.11
CA GLN A 202 31.79 2.95 -1.16
C GLN A 202 33.26 2.54 -1.00
N ARG A 203 33.98 3.08 -0.01
CA ARG A 203 35.38 2.73 0.29
C ARG A 203 35.53 1.38 1.01
N ARG A 204 34.46 0.80 1.58
CA ARG A 204 34.50 -0.57 2.11
C ARG A 204 34.56 -1.55 0.94
N ARG A 205 35.48 -2.52 1.03
CA ARG A 205 35.79 -3.52 0.00
C ARG A 205 34.52 -4.13 -0.63
N LYS A 206 34.56 -4.33 -1.95
CA LYS A 206 33.51 -4.92 -2.82
C LYS A 206 32.88 -6.20 -2.24
N GLU A 207 33.64 -6.99 -1.48
CA GLU A 207 33.18 -8.23 -0.81
C GLU A 207 32.12 -7.97 0.28
N VAL A 208 32.21 -6.87 1.03
CA VAL A 208 31.25 -6.56 2.11
C VAL A 208 29.88 -6.18 1.54
N ALA A 209 29.86 -5.45 0.42
CA ALA A 209 28.63 -5.07 -0.25
C ALA A 209 27.89 -6.27 -0.85
N LEU A 210 28.62 -7.25 -1.40
CA LEU A 210 28.05 -8.48 -1.95
C LEU A 210 27.36 -9.32 -0.86
N SER A 211 27.94 -9.38 0.34
CA SER A 211 27.34 -10.09 1.48
C SER A 211 26.04 -9.45 1.96
N GLU A 212 25.97 -8.11 2.00
CA GLU A 212 24.73 -7.39 2.34
C GLU A 212 23.61 -7.66 1.32
N GLU A 213 23.93 -7.61 0.02
CA GLU A 213 22.98 -7.91 -1.05
C GLU A 213 22.44 -9.35 -0.96
N GLN A 214 23.33 -10.32 -0.70
CA GLN A 214 22.96 -11.72 -0.54
C GLN A 214 22.08 -11.95 0.70
N ASN A 215 22.40 -11.30 1.82
CA ASN A 215 21.60 -11.39 3.04
C ASN A 215 20.19 -10.84 2.83
N LEU A 216 20.07 -9.66 2.21
CA LEU A 216 18.77 -9.06 1.89
C LEU A 216 17.99 -9.93 0.91
N ALA A 217 18.63 -10.45 -0.12
CA ALA A 217 17.98 -11.35 -1.09
C ALA A 217 17.42 -12.60 -0.40
N THR A 218 18.17 -13.20 0.52
CA THR A 218 17.74 -14.40 1.26
C THR A 218 16.54 -14.11 2.17
N LEU A 219 16.55 -12.98 2.87
CA LEU A 219 15.42 -12.56 3.73
C LEU A 219 14.15 -12.32 2.92
N ILE A 220 14.29 -11.64 1.78
CA ILE A 220 13.16 -11.35 0.90
C ILE A 220 12.64 -12.64 0.26
N GLN A 221 13.52 -13.53 -0.18
CA GLN A 221 13.15 -14.86 -0.69
C GLN A 221 12.27 -15.60 0.32
N GLN A 222 12.74 -15.72 1.57
CA GLN A 222 11.98 -16.38 2.65
C GLN A 222 10.62 -15.73 2.90
N ALA A 223 10.52 -14.41 2.81
CA ALA A 223 9.25 -13.70 2.97
C ALA A 223 8.25 -14.02 1.84
N PHE A 224 8.74 -14.21 0.62
CA PHE A 224 7.90 -14.49 -0.54
C PHE A 224 7.58 -15.98 -0.74
N ASP A 225 8.30 -16.90 -0.09
CA ASP A 225 8.07 -18.34 -0.21
C ASP A 225 6.63 -18.76 0.18
N SER A 226 5.99 -18.04 1.11
CA SER A 226 4.59 -18.28 1.52
C SER A 226 3.55 -17.49 0.71
N VAL A 227 3.97 -16.44 0.01
CA VAL A 227 3.08 -15.50 -0.69
C VAL A 227 2.95 -15.84 -2.17
N VAL A 228 4.04 -16.29 -2.79
CA VAL A 228 4.06 -16.64 -4.22
C VAL A 228 3.71 -18.11 -4.38
N LEU A 229 2.55 -18.39 -4.98
CA LEU A 229 2.08 -19.75 -5.26
C LEU A 229 2.87 -20.42 -6.40
N VAL A 230 4.13 -20.76 -6.13
CA VAL A 230 5.03 -21.42 -7.10
C VAL A 230 4.52 -22.80 -7.54
N GLU A 231 3.70 -23.46 -6.73
CA GLU A 231 3.04 -24.73 -7.06
C GLU A 231 2.18 -24.65 -8.33
N ARG A 232 1.65 -23.45 -8.66
CA ARG A 232 0.86 -23.25 -9.89
C ARG A 232 1.71 -23.16 -11.15
N TYR A 233 3.04 -23.06 -11.02
CA TYR A 233 3.95 -22.82 -12.13
C TYR A 233 5.04 -23.89 -12.21
N PRO A 234 4.69 -25.17 -12.47
CA PRO A 234 5.65 -26.26 -12.53
C PRO A 234 6.70 -26.01 -13.61
N LYS A 235 7.98 -26.28 -13.29
CA LYS A 235 9.13 -26.13 -14.20
C LYS A 235 9.37 -24.70 -14.72
N ALA A 236 8.70 -23.72 -14.13
CA ALA A 236 8.92 -22.32 -14.42
C ALA A 236 9.80 -21.68 -13.33
N GLU A 237 10.55 -20.67 -13.74
CA GLU A 237 11.29 -19.77 -12.87
C GLU A 237 10.65 -18.38 -12.91
N ILE A 238 10.47 -17.80 -11.74
CA ILE A 238 10.13 -16.39 -11.55
C ILE A 238 11.34 -15.73 -10.91
N VAL A 239 11.84 -14.66 -11.54
CA VAL A 239 13.00 -13.92 -11.04
C VAL A 239 12.56 -12.53 -10.62
N LEU A 240 12.80 -12.20 -9.36
CA LEU A 240 12.60 -10.87 -8.78
C LEU A 240 13.94 -10.15 -8.71
N ILE A 241 14.03 -8.97 -9.31
CA ILE A 241 15.22 -8.13 -9.28
C ILE A 241 14.86 -6.83 -8.57
N ILE A 242 15.51 -6.58 -7.44
CA ILE A 242 15.32 -5.38 -6.62
C ILE A 242 16.58 -4.53 -6.73
N SER A 243 16.45 -3.34 -7.29
CA SER A 243 17.54 -2.37 -7.45
C SER A 243 17.30 -1.19 -6.51
N ILE A 244 18.22 -0.97 -5.58
CA ILE A 244 18.21 0.16 -4.64
C ILE A 244 18.99 1.29 -5.30
N LEU A 245 18.32 2.40 -5.56
CA LEU A 245 18.81 3.57 -6.29
C LEU A 245 19.28 4.65 -5.31
#